data_AF-A0A6M2DS87-F1
#
_entry.id   AF-A0A6M2DS87-F1
#
_cell.length_a   1.000
_cell.length_b   1.000
_cell.length_c   1.000
_cell.angle_alpha   90.00
_cell.angle_beta   90.00
_cell.angle_gamma   90.00
#
_symmetry.space_group_name_H-M   'P 1'
#
loop_
_entity.id
_entity.type
_entity.pdbx_description
1 polymer ?
#
loop_
_entity_poly.entity_id
_entity_poly.type
_entity_poly.pdbx_seq_one_letter_code
_entity_poly.pdbx_strand_id
1 'polypeptide(L)'
;MAQGKIKVKTNVPLKNTKNKKPKGKATSRRANAPIQPKKKKFEESSKLKQMITKTVNKSLEADIRAIANDNNKILSEAQKAVVAHNSRTAPTAPALNKN
;
A
#
# COMPACT_ATOMS: atom_id res chain seq x y z
N MET A 1 55.12 16.36 -61.94
CA MET A 1 53.81 15.69 -61.77
C MET A 1 52.97 16.46 -60.77
N ALA A 2 51.77 16.89 -61.17
CA ALA A 2 50.82 17.52 -60.26
C ALA A 2 50.16 16.45 -59.38
N GLN A 3 50.46 16.43 -58.09
CA GLN A 3 49.74 15.62 -57.10
C GLN A 3 48.98 16.59 -56.20
N GLY A 4 47.76 16.90 -56.62
CA GLY A 4 46.88 17.88 -55.99
C GLY A 4 46.68 17.59 -54.50
N LYS A 5 46.94 18.62 -53.67
CA LYS A 5 46.67 18.59 -52.24
C LYS A 5 45.15 18.71 -52.02
N ILE A 6 44.43 17.60 -52.15
CA ILE A 6 43.02 17.56 -51.78
C ILE A 6 42.94 17.70 -50.26
N LYS A 7 42.40 18.84 -49.81
CA LYS A 7 42.09 19.11 -48.40
C LYS A 7 40.83 18.32 -48.04
N VAL A 8 40.94 17.00 -47.88
CA VAL A 8 39.82 16.17 -47.44
C VAL A 8 39.55 16.49 -45.97
N LYS A 9 38.46 17.23 -45.72
CA LYS A 9 37.92 17.41 -44.37
C LYS A 9 37.21 16.11 -43.99
N THR A 10 37.97 15.10 -43.60
CA THR A 10 37.40 13.88 -43.04
C THR A 10 36.80 14.22 -41.68
N ASN A 11 35.49 14.47 -41.66
CA ASN A 11 34.72 14.48 -40.43
C ASN A 11 34.60 13.03 -39.94
N VAL A 12 35.69 12.49 -39.38
CA VAL A 12 35.62 11.26 -38.61
C VAL A 12 34.99 11.65 -37.27
N PRO A 13 33.83 11.11 -36.88
CA PRO A 13 33.31 11.36 -35.55
C PRO A 13 34.32 10.77 -34.55
N LEU A 14 34.96 11.64 -33.77
CA LEU A 14 35.81 11.23 -32.66
C LEU A 14 35.02 10.22 -31.81
N LYS A 15 35.58 9.02 -31.63
CA LYS A 15 35.14 7.99 -30.67
C LYS A 15 35.36 8.47 -29.22
N ASN A 16 34.80 9.63 -28.90
CA ASN A 16 34.70 10.19 -27.56
C ASN A 16 33.29 10.71 -27.43
N THR A 17 32.32 9.78 -27.43
CA THR A 17 31.07 10.00 -26.74
C THR A 17 31.43 10.30 -25.30
N LYS A 18 31.62 11.58 -24.98
CA LYS A 18 31.64 12.06 -23.62
C LYS A 18 30.32 11.56 -23.04
N ASN A 19 30.39 10.46 -22.28
CA ASN A 19 29.28 9.98 -21.49
C ASN A 19 28.83 11.18 -20.69
N LYS A 20 27.72 11.80 -21.12
CA LYS A 20 27.10 12.88 -20.36
C LYS A 20 26.75 12.20 -19.04
N LYS A 21 27.54 12.49 -18.00
CA LYS A 21 27.21 12.10 -16.64
C LYS A 21 25.73 12.44 -16.47
N PRO A 22 24.88 11.53 -15.99
CA PRO A 22 23.48 11.85 -15.77
C PRO A 22 23.48 13.13 -14.95
N LYS A 23 22.89 14.21 -15.50
CA LYS A 23 22.80 15.48 -14.79
C LYS A 23 22.23 15.13 -13.42
N GLY A 24 23.03 15.33 -12.37
CA GLY A 24 22.60 15.07 -11.00
C GLY A 24 21.27 15.79 -10.77
N LYS A 25 20.43 15.27 -9.88
CA LYS A 25 19.14 15.88 -9.53
C LYS A 25 19.26 17.40 -9.54
N ALA A 26 18.38 18.07 -10.30
CA ALA A 26 18.42 19.51 -10.57
C ALA A 26 18.29 20.40 -9.31
N THR A 27 18.20 19.80 -8.12
CA THR A 27 18.24 20.47 -6.83
C THR A 27 19.41 19.91 -6.03
N SER A 28 20.50 20.68 -5.90
CA SER A 28 21.47 20.42 -4.85
C SER A 28 20.79 20.76 -3.52
N ARG A 29 20.95 19.91 -2.50
CA ARG A 29 20.53 20.29 -1.15
C ARG A 29 21.44 21.42 -0.68
N ARG A 30 20.87 22.43 -0.03
CA ARG A 30 21.63 23.48 0.66
C ARG A 30 22.60 22.82 1.64
N ALA A 31 23.78 23.40 1.83
CA ALA A 31 24.83 22.84 2.70
C ALA A 31 24.35 22.61 4.15
N ASN A 32 23.37 23.40 4.61
CA ASN A 32 22.74 23.32 5.93
C ASN A 32 21.40 22.57 5.93
N ALA A 33 21.02 21.89 4.85
CA ALA A 33 19.77 21.13 4.83
C ALA A 33 19.91 19.87 5.71
N PRO A 34 18.90 19.55 6.55
CA PRO A 34 18.90 18.34 7.35
C PRO A 34 19.12 17.09 6.49
N ILE A 35 20.03 16.21 6.94
CA ILE A 35 20.27 14.91 6.30
C ILE A 35 18.99 14.08 6.36
N GLN A 36 18.54 13.59 5.20
CA GLN A 36 17.41 12.67 5.18
C GLN A 36 17.78 11.38 5.91
N PRO A 37 16.86 10.83 6.72
CA PRO A 37 17.11 9.57 7.40
C PRO A 37 17.40 8.48 6.36
N LYS A 38 18.55 7.82 6.51
CA LYS A 38 19.02 6.76 5.59
C LYS A 38 18.01 5.61 5.44
N LYS A 39 17.13 5.43 6.44
CA LYS A 39 16.16 4.33 6.54
C LYS A 39 14.76 4.64 6.01
N LYS A 40 14.49 5.85 5.49
CA LYS A 40 13.13 6.27 5.07
C LYS A 40 12.45 5.31 4.08
N LYS A 41 13.21 4.72 3.15
CA LYS A 41 12.69 3.74 2.18
C LYS A 41 12.20 2.43 2.84
N PHE A 42 12.83 2.03 3.95
CA PHE A 42 12.47 0.80 4.66
C PHE A 42 11.20 1.00 5.51
N GLU A 43 10.97 2.20 6.02
CA GLU A 43 9.75 2.53 6.75
C GLU A 43 8.50 2.47 5.85
N GLU A 44 8.61 3.00 4.63
CA GLU A 44 7.50 2.98 3.66
C GLU A 44 7.13 1.54 3.26
N SER A 45 8.11 0.69 2.94
CA SER A 45 7.85 -0.71 2.59
C SER A 45 7.31 -1.55 3.76
N SER A 46 7.81 -1.32 4.98
CA SER A 46 7.28 -1.94 6.20
C SER A 46 5.83 -1.52 6.46
N LYS A 47 5.53 -0.22 6.33
CA LYS A 47 4.17 0.32 6.49
C LYS A 47 3.20 -0.25 5.45
N LEU A 48 3.63 -0.37 4.19
CA LEU A 48 2.83 -1.01 3.15
C LEU A 48 2.51 -2.48 3.49
N LYS A 49 3.51 -3.25 3.91
CA LYS A 49 3.29 -4.64 4.36
C LYS A 49 2.29 -4.70 5.51
N GLN A 50 2.45 -3.86 6.53
CA GLN A 50 1.52 -3.80 7.66
C GLN A 50 0.09 -3.46 7.23
N MET A 51 -0.08 -2.52 6.29
CA MET A 51 -1.42 -2.17 5.77
C MET A 51 -2.04 -3.36 5.04
N ILE A 52 -1.29 -4.03 4.17
CA ILE A 52 -1.77 -5.21 3.45
C ILE A 52 -2.18 -6.32 4.42
N THR A 53 -1.32 -6.66 5.38
CA THR A 53 -1.61 -7.70 6.39
C THR A 53 -2.87 -7.37 7.19
N LYS A 54 -3.02 -6.12 7.65
CA LYS A 54 -4.22 -5.70 8.39
C LYS A 54 -5.49 -5.81 7.55
N THR A 55 -5.44 -5.42 6.28
CA THR A 55 -6.60 -5.47 5.38
C THR A 55 -7.02 -6.91 5.10
N VAL A 56 -6.06 -7.80 4.79
CA VAL A 56 -6.34 -9.22 4.54
C VAL A 56 -6.91 -9.89 5.79
N ASN A 57 -6.30 -9.69 6.95
CA ASN A 57 -6.80 -10.25 8.20
C ASN A 57 -8.20 -9.73 8.53
N LYS A 58 -8.46 -8.43 8.35
CA LYS A 58 -9.78 -7.84 8.58
C LYS A 58 -10.84 -8.42 7.65
N SER A 59 -10.52 -8.64 6.37
CA SER A 59 -11.42 -9.27 5.40
C SER A 59 -11.76 -10.69 5.84
N LEU A 60 -10.73 -11.49 6.13
CA LEU A 60 -10.91 -12.88 6.56
C LEU A 60 -11.69 -12.98 7.87
N GLU A 61 -11.42 -12.11 8.84
CA GLU A 61 -12.19 -12.05 10.08
C GLU A 61 -13.66 -11.69 9.84
N ALA A 62 -13.94 -10.77 8.91
CA ALA A 62 -15.31 -10.42 8.55
C ALA A 62 -16.04 -11.61 7.92
N ASP A 63 -15.37 -12.34 7.02
CA ASP A 63 -15.92 -13.53 6.38
C ASP A 63 -16.19 -14.64 7.40
N ILE A 64 -15.24 -14.91 8.30
CA ILE A 64 -15.41 -15.91 9.38
C ILE A 64 -16.58 -15.52 10.29
N ARG A 65 -16.71 -14.24 10.66
CA ARG A 65 -17.84 -13.75 11.46
C ARG A 65 -19.16 -13.87 10.71
N ALA A 66 -19.19 -13.55 9.42
CA ALA A 66 -20.39 -13.69 8.59
C ALA A 66 -20.84 -15.16 8.54
N ILE A 67 -19.91 -16.07 8.21
CA ILE A 67 -20.14 -17.52 8.20
C ILE A 67 -20.66 -18.01 9.56
N ALA A 68 -20.04 -17.60 10.66
CA ALA A 68 -20.48 -18.01 12.00
C ALA A 68 -21.89 -17.50 12.33
N ASN A 69 -22.20 -16.24 11.98
CA ASN A 69 -23.53 -15.66 12.19
C ASN A 69 -24.60 -16.27 11.31
N ASP A 70 -24.27 -16.66 10.08
CA ASP A 70 -25.20 -17.28 9.15
C ASP A 70 -25.44 -18.76 9.50
N ASN A 71 -24.40 -19.48 9.93
CA ASN A 71 -24.54 -20.83 10.47
C ASN A 71 -25.36 -20.86 11.78
N ASN A 72 -25.32 -19.79 12.58
CA ASN A 72 -26.17 -19.62 13.77
C ASN A 72 -27.64 -19.28 13.43
N LYS A 73 -28.01 -19.12 12.15
CA LYS A 73 -29.36 -18.75 11.69
C LYS A 73 -30.07 -19.81 10.85
N ILE A 74 -29.58 -21.05 10.82
CA ILE A 74 -30.35 -22.18 10.28
C ILE A 74 -31.37 -22.65 11.33
N LEU A 75 -32.29 -21.75 11.70
CA LEU A 75 -33.47 -22.09 12.47
C LEU A 75 -34.61 -22.40 11.51
N SER A 76 -35.30 -23.51 11.75
CA SER A 76 -36.59 -23.80 11.10
C SER A 76 -37.55 -22.62 11.30
N GLU A 77 -38.48 -22.40 10.38
CA GLU A 77 -39.43 -21.29 10.43
C GLU A 77 -40.23 -21.26 11.74
N ALA A 78 -40.60 -22.43 12.24
CA ALA A 78 -41.23 -22.59 13.55
C ALA A 78 -40.33 -22.12 14.71
N GLN A 79 -39.02 -22.42 14.64
CA GLN A 79 -38.06 -22.01 15.67
C GLN A 79 -37.80 -20.49 15.62
N LYS A 80 -37.82 -19.88 14.44
CA LYS A 80 -37.74 -18.41 14.28
C LYS A 80 -38.94 -17.71 14.92
N ALA A 81 -40.15 -18.26 14.74
CA ALA A 81 -41.37 -17.73 15.35
C ALA A 81 -41.32 -17.80 16.89
N VAL A 82 -40.84 -18.92 17.45
CA VAL A 82 -40.65 -19.09 18.90
C VAL A 82 -39.61 -18.10 19.46
N VAL A 83 -38.47 -17.94 18.79
CA VAL A 83 -37.44 -16.95 19.20
C VAL A 83 -38.01 -15.53 19.17
N ALA A 84 -38.77 -15.17 18.13
CA ALA A 84 -39.40 -13.85 18.02
C ALA A 84 -40.50 -13.61 19.06
N HIS A 85 -41.20 -14.64 19.51
CA HIS A 85 -42.16 -14.55 20.61
C HIS A 85 -41.44 -14.37 21.96
N ASN A 86 -40.37 -15.13 22.18
CA ASN A 86 -39.59 -15.09 23.42
C ASN A 86 -38.80 -13.78 23.57
N SER A 87 -38.30 -13.19 22.48
CA SER A 87 -37.63 -11.89 22.54
C SER A 87 -38.58 -10.72 22.85
N ARG A 88 -39.88 -10.86 22.54
CA ARG A 88 -40.93 -9.89 22.87
C ARG A 88 -41.46 -10.02 24.30
N THR A 89 -41.32 -11.21 24.88
CA THR A 89 -41.83 -11.54 26.22
C THR A 89 -40.75 -11.56 27.29
N ALA A 90 -39.47 -11.50 26.91
CA ALA A 90 -38.36 -11.34 27.85
C ALA A 90 -38.46 -9.98 28.56
N PRO A 91 -38.51 -9.94 29.91
CA PRO A 91 -38.45 -8.68 30.64
C PRO A 91 -37.08 -8.04 30.39
N THR A 92 -37.07 -6.81 29.88
CA THR A 92 -35.86 -5.99 29.78
C THR A 92 -35.25 -5.85 31.17
N ALA A 93 -34.18 -6.58 31.45
CA ALA A 93 -33.39 -6.40 32.66
C ALA A 93 -32.89 -4.94 32.72
N PRO A 94 -33.01 -4.26 33.88
CA PRO A 94 -32.64 -2.86 33.98
C PRO A 94 -31.14 -2.70 33.74
N ALA A 95 -30.78 -1.71 32.92
CA ALA A 95 -29.40 -1.28 32.72
C ALA A 95 -28.76 -0.98 34.09
N LEU A 96 -27.69 -1.70 34.41
CA LEU A 96 -26.84 -1.42 35.57
C LEU A 96 -26.18 -0.04 35.36
N ASN A 97 -26.78 0.98 35.97
CA ASN A 97 -26.19 2.30 36.16
C ASN A 97 -24.99 2.14 37.10
N LYS A 98 -23.78 2.29 36.57
CA LYS A 98 -22.55 2.33 37.37
C LYS A 98 -22.31 3.78 37.79
N ASN A 99 -22.45 4.05 39.09
CA ASN A 99 -21.86 5.23 39.74
C ASN A 99 -20.33 5.09 39.79
#